data_AF-A0A831SQ91-F1
#
_entry.id   AF-A0A831SQ91-F1
#
_cell.length_a   1.000
_cell.length_b   1.000
_cell.length_c   1.000
_cell.angle_alpha   90.00
_cell.angle_beta   90.00
_cell.angle_gamma   90.00
#
_symmetry.space_group_name_H-M   'P 1'
#
loop_
_entity.id
_entity.type
_entity.pdbx_description
1 polymer ?
#
loop_
_entity_poly.entity_id
_entity_poly.type
_entity_poly.pdbx_seq_one_letter_code
_entity_poly.pdbx_strand_id
1 'polypeptide(L)' 'MYYVGIDWAEENHQVFITDDSAQRLGAFSIENSRSGVEELFERIRYFVKDQKQALFALIDTKFQVIKKRRFRCYGAC' A
#
# COMPACT_ATOMS: atom_id res chain seq x y z
N MET A 1 -3.18 -10.00 -10.83
CA MET A 1 -2.22 -9.02 -10.24
C MET A 1 -2.95 -8.20 -9.17
N TYR A 2 -2.25 -7.70 -8.15
CA TYR A 2 -2.83 -6.90 -7.09
C TYR A 2 -2.29 -5.46 -7.12
N TYR A 3 -3.19 -4.50 -6.93
CA TYR A 3 -2.88 -3.08 -6.89
C TYR A 3 -3.24 -2.52 -5.53
N VAL A 4 -2.29 -1.83 -4.91
CA VAL A 4 -2.42 -1.20 -3.60
C VAL A 4 -2.32 0.31 -3.80
N GLY A 5 -3.46 0.99 -3.72
CA GLY A 5 -3.52 2.45 -3.69
C GLY A 5 -3.40 2.95 -2.25
N ILE A 6 -2.49 3.90 -2.01
CA ILE A 6 -2.29 4.52 -0.71
C ILE A 6 -2.51 6.02 -0.89
N ASP A 7 -3.59 6.54 -0.30
CA ASP A 7 -3.81 7.98 -0.13
C ASP A 7 -3.10 8.42 1.15
N TRP A 8 -1.99 9.13 0.96
CA TRP A 8 -1.06 9.49 2.00
C TRP A 8 -1.44 10.85 2.61
N ALA A 9 -1.96 10.83 3.84
CA ALA A 9 -2.24 12.04 4.63
C ALA A 9 -1.36 12.16 5.89
N GLU A 10 -1.46 13.29 6.59
CA GLU A 10 -0.59 13.60 7.75
C GLU A 10 -0.85 12.73 8.97
N GLU A 11 -2.10 12.34 9.21
CA GLU A 11 -2.47 11.58 10.40
C GLU A 11 -2.69 10.10 10.07
N ASN A 12 -3.51 9.82 9.07
CA ASN A 12 -3.90 8.47 8.69
C ASN A 12 -3.88 8.31 7.16
N HIS A 13 -3.27 7.25 6.66
CA HIS A 13 -3.28 6.91 5.26
C HIS A 13 -4.45 5.98 4.95
N GLN A 14 -5.17 6.24 3.86
CA GLN A 14 -6.20 5.33 3.38
C GLN A 14 -5.60 4.37 2.36
N VAL A 15 -5.85 3.08 2.55
CA VAL A 15 -5.31 2.00 1.72
C VAL A 15 -6.45 1.30 1.02
N PHE A 16 -6.33 1.11 -0.28
CA PHE A 16 -7.28 0.41 -1.13
C PHE A 16 -6.58 -0.70 -1.88
N ILE A 17 -7.16 -1.89 -1.90
CA ILE A 17 -6.61 -3.05 -2.61
C ILE A 17 -7.59 -3.47 -3.70
N THR A 18 -7.09 -3.62 -4.93
CA THR A 18 -7.85 -4.15 -6.06
C THR A 18 -7.10 -5.27 -6.77
N ASP A 19 -7.82 -6.10 -7.51
CA ASP A 19 -7.22 -7.01 -8.50
C ASP A 19 -7.13 -6.37 -9.90
N ASP A 20 -6.78 -7.18 -10.90
CA ASP A 20 -6.68 -6.79 -12.31
C ASP A 20 -8.03 -6.66 -13.02
N SER A 21 -9.11 -7.16 -12.44
CA SER A 21 -10.48 -6.90 -12.88
C SER A 21 -11.05 -5.57 -12.35
N ALA A 22 -10.22 -4.81 -11.62
CA ALA A 22 -10.60 -3.61 -10.87
C ALA A 22 -11.61 -3.86 -9.75
N GLN A 23 -11.79 -5.12 -9.32
CA GLN A 23 -12.61 -5.44 -8.16
C GLN A 23 -11.89 -5.02 -6.88
N ARG A 24 -12.60 -4.33 -5.98
CA ARG A 24 -12.07 -3.97 -4.66
C ARG A 24 -12.09 -5.19 -3.74
N LEU A 25 -10.91 -5.56 -3.24
CA LEU A 25 -10.72 -6.69 -2.33
C LEU A 25 -10.70 -6.25 -0.86
N GLY A 26 -10.28 -5.02 -0.60
CA GLY A 26 -10.20 -4.49 0.74
C GLY A 26 -9.94 -2.99 0.79
N ALA A 27 -10.26 -2.39 1.93
CA ALA A 27 -9.92 -1.02 2.28
C ALA A 27 -9.67 -0.92 3.79
N PHE A 28 -8.67 -0.15 4.19
CA PHE A 28 -8.37 0.12 5.60
C PHE A 28 -7.54 1.39 5.75
N SER A 29 -7.50 1.92 6.97
CA SER A 29 -6.61 3.02 7.35
C SER A 29 -5.42 2.51 8.15
N ILE A 30 -4.29 3.20 8.03
CA ILE A 30 -3.12 3.03 8.88
C ILE A 30 -2.69 4.39 9.41
N GLU A 31 -2.13 4.43 10.60
CA GLU A 31 -1.52 5.66 11.13
C GLU A 31 -0.28 6.06 10.33
N ASN A 32 0.00 7.35 10.26
CA ASN A 32 1.26 7.89 9.72
C ASN A 32 2.40 7.71 10.72
N SER A 33 2.73 6.44 10.97
CA SER A 33 3.75 6.00 11.90
C SER A 33 4.49 4.80 11.32
N ARG A 34 5.67 4.50 11.86
CA ARG A 34 6.43 3.31 11.47
C ARG A 34 5.61 2.03 11.67
N SER A 35 4.92 1.92 12.81
CA SER A 35 4.05 0.79 13.12
C SER A 35 2.88 0.68 12.15
N GLY A 36 2.29 1.80 11.69
CA GLY A 36 1.25 1.78 10.67
C GLY A 36 1.74 1.24 9.32
N VAL A 37 2.98 1.54 8.93
CA VAL A 37 3.59 0.96 7.73
C VAL A 37 3.92 -0.53 7.91
N GLU A 38 4.31 -0.97 9.10
CA GLU A 38 4.50 -2.39 9.40
C GLU A 38 3.16 -3.15 9.29
N GLU A 39 2.09 -2.59 9.87
CA GLU A 39 0.71 -3.11 9.76
C GLU A 39 0.24 -3.18 8.29
N LEU A 40 0.56 -2.19 7.47
CA LEU A 40 0.27 -2.22 6.03
C LEU A 40 0.83 -3.48 5.36
N PHE A 41 2.11 -3.79 5.60
CA PHE A 41 2.74 -4.95 4.99
C PHE A 41 2.17 -6.27 5.53
N GLU A 42 1.84 -6.33 6.83
CA GLU A 42 1.18 -7.50 7.42
C GLU A 42 -0.19 -7.74 6.79
N ARG A 43 -1.03 -6.70 6.69
CA ARG A 43 -2.35 -6.78 6.07
C ARG A 43 -2.26 -7.18 4.60
N ILE A 44 -1.30 -6.65 3.85
CA ILE A 44 -1.13 -7.00 2.43
C ILE A 44 -0.74 -8.48 2.24
N ARG A 45 0.03 -9.09 3.15
CA ARG A 45 0.40 -10.52 3.08
C ARG A 45 -0.80 -11.47 3.18
N TYR A 46 -1.94 -11.00 3.70
CA TYR A 46 -3.18 -11.78 3.65
C TYR A 46 -3.71 -11.92 2.22
N PHE A 47 -3.61 -10.86 1.43
CA PHE A 47 -4.09 -10.82 0.04
C PHE A 47 -3.04 -11.31 -0.96
N VAL A 48 -1.78 -10.92 -0.77
CA VAL A 48 -0.70 -11.14 -1.74
C VAL A 48 0.37 -12.05 -1.15
N LYS A 49 0.41 -13.30 -1.62
CA LYS A 49 1.41 -14.30 -1.17
C LYS A 49 2.77 -14.14 -1.84
N ASP A 50 2.81 -13.62 -3.07
CA ASP A 50 4.04 -13.32 -3.81
C ASP A 50 4.17 -11.81 -4.04
N GLN A 51 5.21 -11.21 -3.47
CA GLN A 51 5.47 -9.76 -3.58
C GLN A 51 5.58 -9.27 -5.03
N LYS A 52 5.99 -10.12 -5.98
CA LYS A 52 6.07 -9.74 -7.40
C LYS A 52 4.69 -9.45 -8.01
N GLN A 53 3.63 -9.88 -7.34
CA GLN A 53 2.24 -9.68 -7.77
C GLN A 53 1.61 -8.42 -7.19
N ALA A 54 2.28 -7.69 -6.29
CA ALA A 54 1.80 -6.43 -5.72
C ALA A 54 2.42 -5.21 -6.41
N LEU A 55 1.57 -4.27 -6.82
CA LEU A 55 1.98 -2.95 -7.30
C LEU A 55 1.43 -1.88 -6.36
N PHE A 56 2.33 -1.03 -5.88
CA PHE A 56 1.99 0.05 -4.95
C PHE A 56 1.93 1.39 -5.68
N ALA A 57 0.84 2.12 -5.49
CA ALA A 57 0.66 3.48 -5.95
C ALA A 57 0.43 4.37 -4.73
N LEU A 58 1.34 5.32 -4.50
CA LEU A 58 1.22 6.31 -3.44
C LEU A 58 0.75 7.62 -4.06
N ILE A 59 -0.36 8.13 -3.56
CA ILE A 59 -0.96 9.41 -3.93
C ILE A 59 -0.86 10.27 -2.68
N ASP A 60 -0.17 11.41 -2.79
CA ASP A 60 -0.11 12.40 -1.72
C ASP A 60 -0.94 13.60 -2.18
N THR A 61 -2.01 13.92 -1.47
CA THR A 61 -2.91 15.01 -1.86
C THR A 61 -2.26 16.40 -1.72
N LYS A 62 -1.16 16.53 -0.96
CA LYS A 62 -0.38 17.78 -0.86
C LYS A 62 0.61 17.96 -2.00
N PHE A 63 0.97 16.87 -2.69
CA PHE A 63 1.87 16.89 -3.84
C PHE A 63 1.22 16.11 -4.99
N GLN A 64 0.61 16.80 -5.97
CA GLN A 64 0.04 16.22 -7.20
C GLN A 64 1.09 15.53 -8.12
N VAL A 65 1.93 14.66 -7.57
CA VAL A 65 2.98 13.92 -8.27
C VAL A 65 2.82 12.46 -7.90
N ILE A 66 2.34 11.65 -8.85
CA ILE A 66 2.31 10.20 -8.73
C ILE A 66 3.75 9.70 -8.65
N LYS A 67 4.27 9.44 -7.45
CA LYS A 67 5.59 8.83 -7.27
C LYS A 67 5.44 7.32 -7.35
N LYS A 68 5.72 6.74 -8.53
CA LYS A 68 5.94 5.27 -8.66
C LYS A 68 7.22 4.90 -7.91
N ARG A 69 7.14 4.66 -6.60
CA ARG A 69 8.24 4.09 -5.82
C ARG A 69 8.09 2.58 -5.75
N ARG A 70 9.08 1.87 -6.29
CA ARG A 70 9.24 0.43 -6.05
C ARG A 70 9.77 0.28 -4.63
N PHE A 71 8.88 0.00 -3.68
CA PHE A 71 9.29 -0.32 -2.31
C PHE A 71 10.09 -1.63 -2.34
N ARG A 72 11.39 -1.53 -2.06
CA ARG A 72 12.28 -2.68 -1.88
C ARG A 72 12.38 -2.91 -0.38
N CYS A 73 11.67 -3.91 0.15
CA CYS A 73 11.81 -4.30 1.54
C CYS A 73 13.25 -4.78 1.76
N TYR A 74 14.04 -4.05 2.54
CA TYR A 74 15.28 -4.58 3.12
C TYR A 74 14.88 -5.39 4.36
N GLY A 75 14.74 -6.70 4.19
CA GLY A 75 14.74 -7.64 5.30
C GLY A 75 16.14 -8.21 5.44
N ALA A 76 16.85 -7.83 6.50
CA ALA A 76 18.04 -8.52 6.96
C ALA A 76 17.63 -9.45 8.11
N CYS A 77 18.03 -10.73 7.96
CA CYS A 77 18.01 -11.85 8.91
C CYS A 77 16.65 -12.34 9.43
#